data_AF-A0A7R9NXH0-F1
#
_entry.id   AF-A0A7R9NXH0-F1
#
_cell.length_a   1.000
_cell.length_b   1.000
_cell.length_c   1.000
_cell.angle_alpha   90.00
_cell.angle_beta   90.00
_cell.angle_gamma   90.00
#
_symmetry.space_group_name_H-M   'P 1'
#
loop_
_entity.id
_entity.type
_entity.pdbx_description
1 polymer ?
#
loop_
_entity_poly.entity_id
_entity_poly.type
_entity_poly.pdbx_seq_one_letter_code
_entity_poly.pdbx_strand_id
1 'polypeptide(L)'
;MMLLVFVQEQHAAYVRAVATETVGTGIMGKMGNKGAVGVRFDLHSTSVCFVNSHLAAHVEEFERRNQDYHDICSRMSFTRFLPPKSIKDHDQVYWLGDLNYRITDRDAKEVKDFIDEGNFDVVLQYDQLNQQHKLRNVFVGYREGNITFRPTYKYDPGTDNWDSSEKNRAPAWCDRILWRGDGMQQVEYRSHPKLNISDHKAVSSLFDSQIRVIDAVKYRKVHEDVMKKLDKLENEFLPQVMVDNTEVIFDTVRYLESQTKDLIIANTGQVPVTFEFIKKLDDSSYCKDWLNIEPYAGFIMPGEKSDIKLDVYVDKMSAYKLNSGEDKLYDILVLHLEGGKDIFITVTGTYERSCFGSSIEALVYISVPIRDIPVGRIVELENSKEISSSQEPYPIPKEIWFLVDHLYRHGLKQQHLFEQPGLHSELVAIRNWLDCGSPDPMRGVHSVVEALLLLLESTAEPIIPYNLHNVCLAAGSNYLQCKQVVMQLPEHRKNVFLYLCAFLQETLGHVTENGLDAKTVATLFGTIFLRDPPRSRAELSSRSRNNQAVTRKKANFVYHFLVNDQSDLILGHSVGKILFANTVPSKLEGLHDDDDDDDDDDDDDDDDDDDDDDDDDCKH
;
A
#
# COMPACT_ATOMS: atom_id res chain seq x y z
N MET A 1 -4.19 -26.68 59.84
CA MET A 1 -5.56 -26.32 59.39
C MET A 1 -5.85 -27.10 58.13
N MET A 2 -7.09 -27.57 57.96
CA MET A 2 -7.53 -28.31 56.77
C MET A 2 -8.88 -27.77 56.32
N LEU A 3 -9.05 -27.59 55.02
CA LEU A 3 -10.32 -27.20 54.41
C LEU A 3 -10.63 -28.19 53.30
N LEU A 4 -11.77 -28.85 53.41
CA LEU A 4 -12.26 -29.80 52.43
C LEU A 4 -13.54 -29.23 51.82
N VAL A 5 -13.60 -29.21 50.50
CA VAL A 5 -14.78 -28.78 49.74
C VAL A 5 -15.30 -29.98 48.97
N PHE A 6 -16.56 -30.34 49.22
CA PHE A 6 -17.26 -31.40 48.50
C PHE A 6 -18.34 -30.78 47.62
N VAL A 7 -18.56 -31.37 46.46
CA VAL A 7 -19.62 -30.98 45.52
C VAL A 7 -20.42 -32.21 45.13
N GLN A 8 -21.74 -32.07 45.00
CA GLN A 8 -22.57 -33.15 44.47
C GLN A 8 -22.21 -33.43 43.01
N GLU A 9 -22.26 -34.69 42.59
CA GLU A 9 -21.83 -35.14 41.27
C GLU A 9 -22.46 -34.36 40.11
N GLN A 10 -23.77 -34.07 40.20
CA GLN A 10 -24.53 -33.31 39.20
C GLN A 10 -23.99 -31.89 38.96
N HIS A 11 -23.23 -31.33 39.91
CA HIS A 11 -22.65 -29.99 39.81
C HIS A 11 -21.16 -30.00 39.44
N ALA A 12 -20.50 -31.16 39.47
CA ALA A 12 -19.05 -31.26 39.29
C ALA A 12 -18.58 -30.70 37.94
N ALA A 13 -19.36 -30.94 36.87
CA ALA A 13 -19.04 -30.42 35.52
C ALA A 13 -19.07 -28.88 35.41
N TYR A 14 -19.71 -28.19 36.37
CA TYR A 14 -19.83 -26.73 36.37
C TYR A 14 -18.85 -26.05 37.32
N VAL A 15 -18.05 -26.83 38.06
CA VAL A 15 -16.96 -26.32 38.90
C VAL A 15 -15.73 -26.12 38.04
N ARG A 16 -15.28 -24.87 37.93
CA ARG A 16 -14.10 -24.49 37.14
C ARG A 16 -13.17 -23.61 37.95
N ALA A 17 -11.97 -23.40 37.41
CA ALA A 17 -11.01 -22.44 37.96
C ALA A 17 -10.70 -22.64 39.46
N VAL A 18 -10.55 -23.90 39.87
CA VAL A 18 -10.20 -24.26 41.26
C VAL A 18 -8.78 -23.80 41.56
N ALA A 19 -8.60 -23.12 42.69
CA ALA A 19 -7.29 -22.77 43.24
C ALA A 19 -7.33 -22.79 44.77
N THR A 20 -6.18 -23.01 45.38
CA THR A 20 -6.02 -23.10 46.83
C THR A 20 -4.86 -22.23 47.27
N GLU A 21 -4.95 -21.64 48.45
CA GLU A 21 -3.87 -20.84 49.02
C GLU A 21 -3.73 -21.02 50.51
N THR A 22 -2.54 -20.70 51.04
CA THR A 22 -2.28 -20.78 52.48
C THR A 22 -1.49 -19.57 52.97
N VAL A 23 -1.83 -19.06 54.15
CA VAL A 23 -1.14 -17.94 54.79
C VAL A 23 -0.84 -18.33 56.23
N GLY A 24 0.44 -18.39 56.59
CA GLY A 24 0.88 -18.54 57.98
C GLY A 24 1.01 -17.19 58.68
N THR A 25 0.42 -17.07 59.86
CA THR A 25 0.45 -15.88 60.74
C THR A 25 0.95 -16.19 62.15
N GLY A 26 1.49 -17.39 62.38
CA GLY A 26 1.96 -17.83 63.69
C GLY A 26 3.32 -17.26 64.09
N ILE A 27 4.26 -18.09 64.52
CA ILE A 27 5.58 -17.63 65.01
C ILE A 27 6.24 -16.71 63.96
N MET A 28 6.71 -15.53 64.40
CA MET A 28 7.26 -14.44 63.57
C MET A 28 6.31 -13.91 62.48
N GLY A 29 4.99 -14.12 62.61
CA GLY A 29 3.99 -13.72 61.61
C GLY A 29 4.05 -14.53 60.30
N LYS A 30 4.79 -15.64 60.27
CA LYS A 30 5.05 -16.41 59.03
C LYS A 30 4.86 -17.92 59.16
N MET A 31 4.99 -18.50 60.35
CA MET A 31 4.83 -19.96 60.52
C MET A 31 3.36 -20.39 60.49
N GLY A 32 3.11 -21.62 60.02
CA GLY A 32 1.78 -22.17 59.75
C GLY A 32 1.00 -22.73 60.95
N ASN A 33 1.47 -22.53 62.18
CA ASN A 33 0.74 -22.96 63.39
C ASN A 33 -0.53 -22.13 63.66
N LYS A 34 -0.62 -20.94 63.06
CA LYS A 34 -1.78 -20.04 63.00
C LYS A 34 -1.85 -19.44 61.59
N GLY A 35 -3.01 -18.96 61.18
CA GLY A 35 -3.22 -18.34 59.88
C GLY A 35 -4.48 -18.84 59.19
N ALA A 36 -4.43 -19.06 57.87
CA ALA A 36 -5.57 -19.55 57.11
C ALA A 36 -5.19 -20.42 55.91
N VAL A 37 -6.14 -21.25 55.49
CA VAL A 37 -6.15 -21.94 54.20
C VAL A 37 -7.41 -21.52 53.44
N GLY A 38 -7.29 -21.30 52.14
CA GLY A 38 -8.38 -20.86 51.28
C GLY A 38 -8.56 -21.76 50.07
N VAL A 39 -9.81 -21.98 49.67
CA VAL A 39 -10.16 -22.67 48.42
C VAL A 39 -11.14 -21.78 47.65
N ARG A 40 -10.82 -21.51 46.39
CA ARG A 40 -11.72 -20.80 45.47
C ARG A 40 -12.05 -21.64 44.25
N PHE A 41 -13.21 -21.39 43.67
CA PHE A 41 -13.65 -21.95 42.40
C PHE A 41 -14.75 -21.07 41.79
N ASP A 42 -15.06 -21.27 40.52
CA ASP A 42 -16.30 -20.74 39.94
C ASP A 42 -17.29 -21.91 39.80
N LEU A 43 -18.51 -21.71 40.28
CA LEU A 43 -19.64 -22.61 40.05
C LEU A 43 -20.58 -21.91 39.07
N HIS A 44 -20.69 -22.47 37.87
CA HIS A 44 -21.27 -21.75 36.73
C HIS A 44 -20.60 -20.36 36.57
N SER A 45 -21.36 -19.27 36.66
CA SER A 45 -20.88 -17.90 36.53
C SER A 45 -20.86 -17.12 37.86
N THR A 46 -20.80 -17.84 38.98
CA THR A 46 -20.57 -17.26 40.32
C THR A 46 -19.23 -17.75 40.86
N SER A 47 -18.38 -16.82 41.28
CA SER A 47 -17.11 -17.12 41.93
C SER A 47 -17.28 -17.27 43.45
N VAL A 48 -16.79 -18.38 44.01
CA VAL A 48 -16.95 -18.75 45.42
C VAL A 48 -15.57 -18.91 46.06
N CYS A 49 -15.41 -18.39 47.28
CA CYS A 49 -14.19 -18.54 48.08
C CYS A 49 -14.52 -18.98 49.51
N PHE A 50 -13.92 -20.06 49.96
CA PHE A 50 -13.97 -20.52 51.34
C PHE A 50 -12.61 -20.25 52.00
N VAL A 51 -12.63 -19.66 53.19
CA VAL A 51 -11.44 -19.39 54.01
C VAL A 51 -11.63 -20.07 55.35
N ASN A 52 -10.73 -20.99 55.72
CA ASN A 52 -10.67 -21.58 57.05
C ASN A 52 -9.46 -21.00 57.80
N SER A 53 -9.69 -20.32 58.92
CA SER A 53 -8.61 -19.71 59.72
C SER A 53 -8.54 -20.23 61.15
N HIS A 54 -7.33 -20.20 61.71
CA HIS A 54 -7.05 -20.43 63.12
C HIS A 54 -6.20 -19.26 63.61
N LEU A 55 -6.81 -18.31 64.32
CA LEU A 55 -6.19 -17.05 64.72
C LEU A 55 -5.52 -17.16 66.10
N ALA A 56 -4.72 -16.15 66.48
CA ALA A 56 -4.01 -16.11 67.76
C ALA A 56 -4.92 -16.39 68.98
N ALA A 57 -4.42 -17.24 69.88
CA ALA A 57 -5.10 -17.62 71.12
C ALA A 57 -4.81 -16.62 72.25
N HIS A 58 -5.38 -16.86 73.43
CA HIS A 58 -5.33 -16.01 74.64
C HIS A 58 -6.31 -14.82 74.60
N VAL A 59 -6.91 -14.50 75.75
CA VAL A 59 -8.00 -13.52 75.83
C VAL A 59 -7.48 -12.11 75.58
N GLU A 60 -6.26 -11.83 75.99
CA GLU A 60 -5.57 -10.54 75.89
C GLU A 60 -5.18 -10.17 74.45
N GLU A 61 -5.17 -11.13 73.52
CA GLU A 61 -4.57 -11.01 72.18
C GLU A 61 -5.59 -10.66 71.07
N PHE A 62 -6.59 -9.83 71.33
CA PHE A 62 -7.60 -9.52 70.31
C PHE A 62 -7.05 -8.62 69.19
N GLU A 63 -6.13 -7.70 69.49
CA GLU A 63 -5.43 -6.91 68.46
C GLU A 63 -4.59 -7.80 67.57
N ARG A 64 -3.96 -8.85 68.13
CA ARG A 64 -3.22 -9.83 67.33
C ARG A 64 -4.15 -10.62 66.41
N ARG A 65 -5.35 -11.01 66.85
CA ARG A 65 -6.36 -11.63 65.98
C ARG A 65 -6.80 -10.70 64.86
N ASN A 66 -7.00 -9.41 65.16
CA ASN A 66 -7.30 -8.41 64.14
C ASN A 66 -6.16 -8.31 63.10
N GLN A 67 -4.91 -8.30 63.55
CA GLN A 67 -3.74 -8.29 62.68
C GLN A 67 -3.65 -9.58 61.84
N ASP A 68 -3.87 -10.76 62.43
CA ASP A 68 -3.89 -12.04 61.70
C ASP A 68 -4.94 -11.99 60.57
N TYR A 69 -6.14 -11.47 60.84
CA TYR A 69 -7.19 -11.27 59.83
C TYR A 69 -6.72 -10.36 58.67
N HIS A 70 -6.10 -9.22 58.98
CA HIS A 70 -5.58 -8.30 57.96
C HIS A 70 -4.42 -8.89 57.16
N ASP A 71 -3.53 -9.65 57.81
CA ASP A 71 -2.43 -10.36 57.17
C ASP A 71 -2.98 -11.41 56.19
N ILE A 72 -4.00 -12.17 56.58
CA ILE A 72 -4.66 -13.14 55.69
C ILE A 72 -5.30 -12.43 54.49
N CYS A 73 -6.06 -11.35 54.73
CA CYS A 73 -6.72 -10.60 53.65
C CYS A 73 -5.74 -10.00 52.64
N SER A 74 -4.57 -9.54 53.10
CA SER A 74 -3.54 -8.91 52.25
C SER A 74 -2.66 -9.92 51.52
N ARG A 75 -2.36 -11.06 52.15
CA ARG A 75 -1.39 -12.05 51.63
C ARG A 75 -2.02 -13.21 50.88
N MET A 76 -3.29 -13.55 51.14
CA MET A 76 -3.96 -14.63 50.43
C MET A 76 -4.33 -14.20 49.01
N SER A 77 -3.52 -14.63 48.05
CA SER A 77 -3.64 -14.28 46.64
C SER A 77 -3.54 -15.54 45.77
N PHE A 78 -4.61 -15.87 45.06
CA PHE A 78 -4.68 -17.00 44.15
C PHE A 78 -3.97 -16.65 42.84
N THR A 79 -2.71 -17.09 42.71
CA THR A 79 -1.79 -16.72 41.63
C THR A 79 -2.00 -17.44 40.29
N ARG A 80 -2.93 -18.41 40.23
CA ARG A 80 -3.28 -19.12 38.98
C ARG A 80 -3.94 -18.21 37.92
N PHE A 81 -4.28 -16.98 38.27
CA PHE A 81 -4.99 -16.02 37.41
C PHE A 81 -4.09 -14.81 37.11
N LEU A 82 -4.31 -14.18 35.95
CA LEU A 82 -3.67 -12.93 35.58
C LEU A 82 -4.76 -11.88 35.32
N PRO A 83 -4.87 -10.83 36.16
CA PRO A 83 -4.13 -10.63 37.42
C PRO A 83 -4.52 -11.64 38.52
N PRO A 84 -3.66 -11.87 39.55
CA PRO A 84 -3.99 -12.72 40.69
C PRO A 84 -5.27 -12.28 41.39
N LYS A 85 -6.07 -13.24 41.86
CA LYS A 85 -7.32 -12.94 42.60
C LYS A 85 -7.07 -12.99 44.09
N SER A 86 -7.49 -11.97 44.82
CA SER A 86 -7.52 -11.95 46.28
C SER A 86 -8.86 -12.48 46.81
N ILE A 87 -8.99 -12.68 48.13
CA ILE A 87 -10.25 -13.09 48.76
C ILE A 87 -11.40 -12.16 48.35
N LYS A 88 -11.14 -10.85 48.30
CA LYS A 88 -12.18 -9.84 48.07
C LYS A 88 -12.77 -9.84 46.65
N ASP A 89 -12.10 -10.47 45.68
CA ASP A 89 -12.47 -10.44 44.26
C ASP A 89 -13.51 -11.53 43.89
N HIS A 90 -14.05 -12.23 44.88
CA HIS A 90 -15.05 -13.29 44.70
C HIS A 90 -16.45 -12.76 45.03
N ASP A 91 -17.44 -13.23 44.26
CA ASP A 91 -18.86 -12.87 44.43
C ASP A 91 -19.39 -13.30 45.80
N GLN A 92 -19.02 -14.51 46.23
CA GLN A 92 -19.45 -15.10 47.49
C GLN A 92 -18.24 -15.61 48.27
N VAL A 93 -18.09 -15.12 49.50
CA VAL A 93 -17.01 -15.51 50.41
C VAL A 93 -17.61 -16.07 51.68
N TYR A 94 -17.14 -17.24 52.09
CA TYR A 94 -17.42 -17.85 53.38
C TYR A 94 -16.14 -17.91 54.18
N TRP A 95 -16.15 -17.33 55.37
CA TRP A 95 -15.02 -17.34 56.28
C TRP A 95 -15.40 -18.08 57.55
N LEU A 96 -14.66 -19.12 57.87
CA LEU A 96 -14.95 -20.00 59.00
C LEU A 96 -13.68 -20.40 59.76
N GLY A 97 -13.86 -20.97 60.94
CA GLY A 97 -12.80 -21.61 61.71
C GLY A 97 -12.74 -21.14 63.16
N ASP A 98 -11.64 -21.47 63.83
CA ASP A 98 -11.34 -21.03 65.18
C ASP A 98 -10.75 -19.61 65.13
N LEU A 99 -11.65 -18.62 65.21
CA LEU A 99 -11.26 -17.21 65.23
C LEU A 99 -10.69 -16.79 66.59
N ASN A 100 -10.81 -17.64 67.62
CA ASN A 100 -10.22 -17.48 68.94
C ASN A 100 -10.58 -16.20 69.72
N TYR A 101 -11.56 -15.41 69.28
CA TYR A 101 -12.10 -14.30 70.07
C TYR A 101 -12.80 -14.82 71.32
N ARG A 102 -12.64 -14.09 72.43
CA ARG A 102 -13.05 -14.53 73.77
C ARG A 102 -14.06 -13.56 74.39
N ILE A 103 -14.60 -13.94 75.54
CA ILE A 103 -15.39 -13.05 76.38
C ILE A 103 -14.45 -12.18 77.23
N THR A 104 -14.64 -10.87 77.18
CA THR A 104 -13.83 -9.90 77.94
C THR A 104 -14.60 -9.36 79.17
N ASP A 105 -13.89 -8.76 80.12
CA ASP A 105 -14.46 -8.04 81.28
C ASP A 105 -15.51 -8.79 82.12
N ARG A 106 -15.43 -10.12 82.17
CA ARG A 106 -16.28 -11.00 82.99
C ARG A 106 -15.49 -12.17 83.56
N ASP A 107 -15.83 -12.58 84.77
CA ASP A 107 -15.21 -13.75 85.37
C ASP A 107 -15.79 -15.06 84.82
N ALA A 108 -15.00 -16.13 84.87
CA ALA A 108 -15.38 -17.42 84.29
C ALA A 108 -16.61 -18.05 84.96
N LYS A 109 -16.91 -17.71 86.22
CA LYS A 109 -18.07 -18.22 86.95
C LYS A 109 -19.34 -17.47 86.51
N GLU A 110 -19.30 -16.15 86.48
CA GLU A 110 -20.40 -15.30 85.97
C GLU A 110 -20.79 -15.70 84.55
N VAL A 111 -19.80 -15.92 83.66
CA VAL A 111 -20.06 -16.39 82.29
C VAL A 111 -20.77 -17.75 82.33
N LYS A 112 -20.32 -18.70 83.13
CA LYS A 112 -20.95 -20.03 83.22
C LYS A 112 -22.39 -19.92 83.75
N ASP A 113 -22.62 -19.11 84.79
CA ASP A 113 -23.94 -18.89 85.37
C ASP A 113 -24.93 -18.33 84.31
N PHE A 114 -24.55 -17.28 83.57
CA PHE A 114 -25.39 -16.74 82.49
C PHE A 114 -25.65 -17.74 81.36
N ILE A 115 -24.65 -18.54 80.98
CA ILE A 115 -24.81 -19.55 79.93
C ILE A 115 -25.73 -20.68 80.38
N ASP A 116 -25.67 -21.08 81.65
CA ASP A 116 -26.51 -22.14 82.22
C ASP A 116 -27.97 -21.70 82.38
N GLU A 117 -28.21 -20.40 82.58
CA GLU A 117 -29.53 -19.76 82.53
C GLU A 117 -30.07 -19.54 81.11
N GLY A 118 -29.26 -19.77 80.07
CA GLY A 118 -29.64 -19.54 78.67
C GLY A 118 -29.55 -18.07 78.22
N ASN A 119 -28.93 -17.20 79.01
CA ASN A 119 -28.81 -15.76 78.76
C ASN A 119 -27.64 -15.42 77.82
N PHE A 120 -27.62 -15.98 76.61
CA PHE A 120 -26.50 -15.84 75.66
C PHE A 120 -26.27 -14.40 75.21
N ASP A 121 -27.35 -13.65 74.96
CA ASP A 121 -27.28 -12.26 74.47
C ASP A 121 -26.50 -11.33 75.41
N VAL A 122 -26.59 -11.57 76.74
CA VAL A 122 -25.86 -10.81 77.74
C VAL A 122 -24.36 -11.05 77.60
N VAL A 123 -23.96 -12.31 77.43
CA VAL A 123 -22.55 -12.70 77.27
C VAL A 123 -21.99 -12.23 75.93
N LEU A 124 -22.80 -12.28 74.86
CA LEU A 124 -22.42 -11.84 73.51
C LEU A 124 -22.12 -10.33 73.39
N GLN A 125 -22.57 -9.50 74.34
CA GLN A 125 -22.16 -8.09 74.42
C GLN A 125 -20.66 -7.93 74.78
N TYR A 126 -20.10 -8.94 75.44
CA TYR A 126 -18.70 -9.02 75.85
C TYR A 126 -17.86 -9.90 74.92
N ASP A 127 -18.46 -10.43 73.84
CA ASP A 127 -17.74 -11.17 72.81
C ASP A 127 -16.85 -10.22 71.99
N GLN A 128 -15.54 -10.48 72.02
CA GLN A 128 -14.58 -9.61 71.34
C GLN A 128 -14.82 -9.55 69.83
N LEU A 129 -15.25 -10.63 69.16
CA LEU A 129 -15.50 -10.56 67.72
C LEU A 129 -16.65 -9.60 67.41
N ASN A 130 -17.77 -9.71 68.14
CA ASN A 130 -18.89 -8.79 68.01
C ASN A 130 -18.46 -7.33 68.22
N GLN A 131 -17.64 -7.07 69.25
CA GLN A 131 -17.13 -5.73 69.51
C GLN A 131 -16.22 -5.23 68.38
N GLN A 132 -15.24 -6.02 67.95
CA GLN A 132 -14.30 -5.62 66.90
C GLN A 132 -14.97 -5.48 65.52
N HIS A 133 -15.97 -6.31 65.23
CA HIS A 133 -16.80 -6.21 64.02
C HIS A 133 -17.69 -4.97 64.04
N LYS A 134 -18.35 -4.67 65.18
CA LYS A 134 -19.15 -3.45 65.37
C LYS A 134 -18.32 -2.17 65.24
N LEU A 135 -17.08 -2.20 65.75
CA LEU A 135 -16.11 -1.11 65.59
C LEU A 135 -15.51 -1.04 64.17
N ARG A 136 -15.86 -1.98 63.28
CA ARG A 136 -15.35 -2.10 61.90
C ARG A 136 -13.84 -2.31 61.81
N ASN A 137 -13.22 -2.87 62.84
CA ASN A 137 -11.80 -3.23 62.83
C ASN A 137 -11.55 -4.49 61.99
N VAL A 138 -12.49 -5.44 61.99
CA VAL A 138 -12.36 -6.72 61.27
C VAL A 138 -13.65 -7.07 60.54
N PHE A 139 -13.54 -7.96 59.54
CA PHE A 139 -14.69 -8.53 58.83
C PHE A 139 -15.66 -7.48 58.28
N VAL A 140 -15.15 -6.32 57.85
CA VAL A 140 -15.98 -5.24 57.29
C VAL A 140 -16.74 -5.73 56.04
N GLY A 141 -18.06 -5.57 56.06
CA GLY A 141 -18.95 -6.02 55.00
C GLY A 141 -19.36 -7.50 55.09
N TYR A 142 -18.76 -8.27 55.99
CA TYR A 142 -19.23 -9.62 56.31
C TYR A 142 -20.43 -9.55 57.26
N ARG A 143 -21.27 -10.58 57.18
CA ARG A 143 -22.42 -10.84 58.03
C ARG A 143 -22.17 -12.11 58.84
N GLU A 144 -22.79 -12.19 60.00
CA GLU A 144 -22.84 -13.38 60.84
C GLU A 144 -24.27 -13.62 61.30
N GLY A 145 -24.62 -14.89 61.51
CA GLY A 145 -25.93 -15.30 61.99
C GLY A 145 -26.16 -14.98 63.45
N ASN A 146 -27.42 -14.93 63.85
CA ASN A 146 -27.73 -14.84 65.28
C ASN A 146 -27.24 -16.12 66.00
N ILE A 147 -26.47 -15.94 67.06
CA ILE A 147 -25.92 -17.04 67.85
C ILE A 147 -26.93 -17.44 68.91
N THR A 148 -27.56 -18.59 68.72
CA THR A 148 -28.60 -19.13 69.63
C THR A 148 -28.15 -20.42 70.34
N PHE A 149 -26.86 -20.72 70.29
CA PHE A 149 -26.25 -21.94 70.82
C PHE A 149 -25.17 -21.62 71.87
N ARG A 150 -24.93 -22.55 72.81
CA ARG A 150 -23.93 -22.40 73.88
C ARG A 150 -22.50 -22.22 73.31
N PRO A 151 -21.60 -21.50 74.03
CA PRO A 151 -20.20 -21.36 73.65
C PRO A 151 -19.54 -22.69 73.31
N THR A 152 -18.67 -22.71 72.31
CA THR A 152 -18.11 -23.95 71.77
C THR A 152 -16.78 -24.34 72.40
N TYR A 153 -16.19 -23.47 73.22
CA TYR A 153 -14.91 -23.65 73.90
C TYR A 153 -15.01 -23.15 75.35
N LYS A 154 -14.33 -23.69 76.36
CA LYS A 154 -13.49 -24.90 76.37
C LYS A 154 -14.18 -25.99 77.21
N TYR A 155 -14.19 -27.20 76.68
CA TYR A 155 -14.73 -28.39 77.36
C TYR A 155 -13.63 -29.35 77.81
N ASP A 156 -13.95 -30.24 78.74
CA ASP A 156 -13.14 -31.43 79.00
C ASP A 156 -13.40 -32.48 77.92
N PRO A 157 -12.36 -32.97 77.19
CA PRO A 157 -12.54 -33.96 76.13
C PRO A 157 -13.29 -35.20 76.61
N GLY A 158 -14.24 -35.68 75.79
CA GLY A 158 -15.12 -36.79 76.11
C GLY A 158 -16.40 -36.41 76.85
N THR A 159 -16.56 -35.13 77.24
CA THR A 159 -17.68 -34.68 78.09
C THR A 159 -18.36 -33.40 77.58
N ASP A 160 -19.44 -33.00 78.23
CA ASP A 160 -20.09 -31.69 78.09
C ASP A 160 -19.77 -30.75 79.28
N ASN A 161 -18.79 -31.13 80.10
CA ASN A 161 -18.36 -30.34 81.24
C ASN A 161 -17.39 -29.24 80.78
N TRP A 162 -17.52 -28.07 81.39
CA TRP A 162 -16.57 -26.97 81.21
C TRP A 162 -15.18 -27.36 81.71
N ASP A 163 -14.15 -26.74 81.13
CA ASP A 163 -12.73 -26.92 81.47
C ASP A 163 -12.49 -27.01 82.99
N SER A 164 -12.15 -28.21 83.46
CA SER A 164 -11.82 -28.46 84.87
C SER A 164 -10.32 -28.28 85.16
N SER A 165 -9.53 -27.83 84.18
CA SER A 165 -8.11 -27.58 84.37
C SER A 165 -7.85 -26.43 85.35
N GLU A 166 -6.63 -26.34 85.88
CA GLU A 166 -6.21 -25.22 86.75
C GLU A 166 -6.41 -23.83 86.09
N LYS A 167 -6.43 -23.78 84.75
CA LYS A 167 -6.64 -22.55 83.99
C LYS A 167 -8.10 -22.11 83.93
N ASN A 168 -9.04 -23.02 84.25
CA ASN A 168 -10.49 -22.82 84.33
C ASN A 168 -11.01 -21.78 83.33
N ARG A 169 -10.80 -22.03 82.04
CA ARG A 169 -11.05 -21.03 80.99
C ARG A 169 -12.53 -20.66 80.96
N ALA A 170 -12.82 -19.36 80.84
CA ALA A 170 -14.17 -18.88 80.59
C ALA A 170 -14.70 -19.45 79.26
N PRO A 171 -15.97 -19.89 79.19
CA PRO A 171 -16.61 -20.28 77.94
C PRO A 171 -16.56 -19.16 76.88
N ALA A 172 -16.31 -19.50 75.61
CA ALA A 172 -16.23 -18.56 74.48
C ALA A 172 -16.72 -19.16 73.15
N TRP A 173 -17.25 -18.30 72.27
CA TRP A 173 -17.57 -18.64 70.87
C TRP A 173 -16.35 -18.41 69.98
N CYS A 174 -15.37 -19.30 70.12
CA CYS A 174 -14.16 -19.28 69.31
C CYS A 174 -14.44 -19.66 67.84
N ASP A 175 -15.37 -20.61 67.63
CA ASP A 175 -15.64 -21.24 66.34
C ASP A 175 -16.78 -20.51 65.60
N ARG A 176 -16.46 -19.77 64.54
CA ARG A 176 -17.36 -18.80 63.90
C ARG A 176 -17.49 -19.02 62.41
N ILE A 177 -18.62 -18.60 61.83
CA ILE A 177 -18.90 -18.68 60.39
C ILE A 177 -19.52 -17.36 59.93
N LEU A 178 -18.75 -16.61 59.14
CA LEU A 178 -19.15 -15.33 58.55
C LEU A 178 -19.22 -15.46 57.03
N TRP A 179 -19.99 -14.59 56.38
CA TRP A 179 -20.07 -14.57 54.93
C TRP A 179 -20.17 -13.17 54.35
N ARG A 180 -19.79 -13.01 53.08
CA ARG A 180 -19.88 -11.75 52.34
C ARG A 180 -20.20 -12.03 50.88
N GLY A 181 -21.20 -11.34 50.36
CA GLY A 181 -21.65 -11.48 48.97
C GLY A 181 -23.15 -11.29 48.86
N ASP A 182 -23.62 -11.14 47.62
CA ASP A 182 -25.04 -11.02 47.30
C ASP A 182 -25.68 -12.38 47.00
N GLY A 183 -26.99 -12.46 47.18
CA GLY A 183 -27.76 -13.69 46.92
C GLY A 183 -27.48 -14.82 47.92
N MET A 184 -26.96 -14.51 49.10
CA MET A 184 -26.65 -15.47 50.16
C MET A 184 -27.58 -15.26 51.36
N GLN A 185 -28.37 -16.27 51.71
CA GLN A 185 -29.24 -16.28 52.88
C GLN A 185 -28.83 -17.42 53.80
N GLN A 186 -28.47 -17.10 55.05
CA GLN A 186 -28.25 -18.12 56.06
C GLN A 186 -29.58 -18.68 56.54
N VAL A 187 -29.69 -20.01 56.55
CA VAL A 187 -30.90 -20.74 56.92
C VAL A 187 -30.78 -21.29 58.34
N GLU A 188 -29.62 -21.84 58.69
CA GLU A 188 -29.36 -22.38 60.03
C GLU A 188 -27.95 -22.03 60.48
N TYR A 189 -27.79 -21.79 61.79
CA TYR A 189 -26.49 -21.62 62.44
C TYR A 189 -26.52 -22.26 63.83
N ARG A 190 -25.73 -23.32 64.04
CA ARG A 190 -25.83 -24.17 65.25
C ARG A 190 -24.50 -24.83 65.62
N SER A 191 -24.37 -25.21 66.89
CA SER A 191 -23.34 -26.13 67.37
C SER A 191 -23.87 -27.56 67.53
N HIS A 192 -22.96 -28.53 67.64
CA HIS A 192 -23.25 -29.96 67.74
C HIS A 192 -22.73 -30.54 69.06
N PRO A 193 -23.46 -30.36 70.18
CA PRO A 193 -22.98 -30.76 71.51
C PRO A 193 -22.84 -32.27 71.68
N LYS A 194 -23.41 -33.11 70.81
CA LYS A 194 -23.25 -34.57 70.88
C LYS A 194 -21.85 -35.05 70.44
N LEU A 195 -21.04 -34.18 69.82
CA LEU A 195 -19.70 -34.49 69.35
C LEU A 195 -18.65 -34.10 70.39
N ASN A 196 -18.20 -35.07 71.18
CA ASN A 196 -17.39 -34.83 72.39
C ASN A 196 -15.92 -35.24 72.24
N ILE A 197 -15.43 -35.41 71.02
CA ILE A 197 -14.07 -35.89 70.77
C ILE A 197 -12.98 -34.84 71.03
N SER A 198 -13.35 -33.56 71.11
CA SER A 198 -12.44 -32.41 71.28
C SER A 198 -12.91 -31.56 72.45
N ASP A 199 -12.03 -30.69 72.94
CA ASP A 199 -12.33 -29.58 73.85
C ASP A 199 -13.13 -28.44 73.18
N HIS A 200 -13.34 -28.52 71.85
CA HIS A 200 -14.27 -27.69 71.09
C HIS A 200 -15.51 -28.48 70.63
N LYS A 201 -16.64 -27.78 70.50
CA LYS A 201 -17.87 -28.32 69.87
C LYS A 201 -17.95 -27.90 68.40
N ALA A 202 -18.28 -28.83 67.52
CA ALA A 202 -18.39 -28.53 66.09
C ALA A 202 -19.51 -27.51 65.81
N VAL A 203 -19.28 -26.63 64.85
CA VAL A 203 -20.24 -25.61 64.40
C VAL A 203 -20.58 -25.84 62.94
N SER A 204 -21.84 -25.67 62.56
CA SER A 204 -22.30 -25.73 61.17
C SER A 204 -23.21 -24.57 60.84
N SER A 205 -23.17 -24.16 59.57
CA SER A 205 -24.10 -23.20 58.99
C SER A 205 -24.65 -23.73 57.68
N LEU A 206 -25.95 -23.57 57.45
CA LEU A 206 -26.62 -23.87 56.18
C LEU A 206 -26.93 -22.57 55.45
N PHE A 207 -26.64 -22.50 54.16
CA PHE A 207 -26.92 -21.35 53.32
C PHE A 207 -27.76 -21.75 52.12
N ASP A 208 -28.76 -20.92 51.80
CA ASP A 208 -29.36 -20.84 50.47
C ASP A 208 -28.59 -19.76 49.69
N SER A 209 -27.93 -20.15 48.60
CA SER A 209 -27.04 -19.28 47.85
C SER A 209 -27.33 -19.34 46.36
N GLN A 210 -27.67 -18.19 45.80
CA GLN A 210 -28.01 -18.04 44.41
C GLN A 210 -26.75 -18.14 43.53
N ILE A 211 -26.81 -18.99 42.51
CA ILE A 211 -25.73 -19.19 41.54
C ILE A 211 -26.19 -18.72 40.17
N ARG A 212 -25.36 -17.91 39.49
CA ARG A 212 -25.67 -17.37 38.16
C ARG A 212 -25.37 -18.42 37.10
N VAL A 213 -26.40 -18.85 36.38
CA VAL A 213 -26.31 -19.79 35.25
C VAL A 213 -26.59 -19.02 33.95
N ILE A 214 -25.76 -19.27 32.93
CA ILE A 214 -25.94 -18.65 31.62
C ILE A 214 -27.09 -19.34 30.89
N ASP A 215 -28.08 -18.57 30.47
CA ASP A 215 -29.13 -19.01 29.55
C ASP A 215 -28.54 -19.14 28.14
N ALA A 216 -28.42 -20.39 27.65
CA ALA A 216 -27.79 -20.69 26.37
C ALA A 216 -28.55 -20.11 25.16
N VAL A 217 -29.87 -19.90 25.26
CA VAL A 217 -30.66 -19.32 24.17
C VAL A 217 -30.40 -17.81 24.11
N LYS A 218 -30.44 -17.12 25.25
CA LYS A 218 -30.14 -15.69 25.32
C LYS A 218 -28.69 -15.39 24.94
N TYR A 219 -27.74 -16.22 25.40
CA TYR A 219 -26.33 -16.08 25.05
C TYR A 219 -26.10 -16.15 23.54
N ARG A 220 -26.68 -17.16 22.87
CA ARG A 220 -26.57 -17.30 21.41
C ARG A 220 -27.13 -16.08 20.67
N LYS A 221 -28.30 -15.58 21.07
CA LYS A 221 -28.89 -14.39 20.48
C LYS A 221 -27.97 -13.16 20.61
N VAL A 222 -27.45 -12.92 21.81
CA VAL A 222 -26.52 -11.80 22.05
C VAL A 222 -25.24 -11.97 21.24
N HIS A 223 -24.69 -13.18 21.18
CA HIS A 223 -23.50 -13.49 20.40
C HIS A 223 -23.72 -13.22 18.90
N GLU A 224 -24.82 -13.70 18.32
CA GLU A 224 -25.19 -13.44 16.93
C GLU A 224 -25.37 -11.94 16.65
N ASP A 225 -26.03 -11.21 17.55
CA ASP A 225 -26.23 -9.76 17.41
C ASP A 225 -24.91 -8.98 17.47
N VAL A 226 -23.96 -9.42 18.31
CA VAL A 226 -22.61 -8.82 18.39
C VAL A 226 -21.80 -9.13 17.13
N MET A 227 -21.83 -10.37 16.64
CA MET A 227 -21.12 -10.74 15.41
C MET A 227 -21.64 -9.96 14.20
N LYS A 228 -22.96 -9.83 14.04
CA LYS A 228 -23.55 -9.00 12.98
C LYS A 228 -23.11 -7.54 13.04
N LYS A 229 -22.93 -7.00 14.25
CA LYS A 229 -22.42 -5.62 14.42
C LYS A 229 -20.94 -5.53 14.04
N LEU A 230 -20.13 -6.53 14.37
CA LEU A 230 -18.72 -6.59 13.96
C LEU A 230 -18.61 -6.66 12.43
N ASP A 231 -19.32 -7.57 11.78
CA ASP A 231 -19.32 -7.71 10.32
C ASP A 231 -19.74 -6.39 9.64
N LYS A 232 -20.74 -5.71 10.21
CA LYS A 232 -21.19 -4.41 9.71
C LYS A 232 -20.10 -3.35 9.82
N LEU A 233 -19.44 -3.25 10.99
CA LEU A 233 -18.35 -2.29 11.20
C LEU A 233 -17.16 -2.59 10.28
N GLU A 234 -16.77 -3.85 10.13
CA GLU A 234 -15.68 -4.25 9.22
C GLU A 234 -15.96 -3.78 7.79
N ASN A 235 -17.19 -3.97 7.29
CA ASN A 235 -17.58 -3.49 5.97
C ASN A 235 -17.64 -1.95 5.86
N GLU A 236 -18.12 -1.25 6.89
CA GLU A 236 -18.19 0.21 6.92
C GLU A 236 -16.81 0.88 6.99
N PHE A 237 -15.79 0.18 7.49
CA PHE A 237 -14.42 0.66 7.61
C PHE A 237 -13.46 0.15 6.53
N LEU A 238 -13.96 -0.54 5.50
CA LEU A 238 -13.15 -0.83 4.33
C LEU A 238 -12.79 0.48 3.58
N PRO A 239 -11.52 0.65 3.18
CA PRO A 239 -11.11 1.77 2.33
C PRO A 239 -11.93 1.80 1.04
N GLN A 240 -12.57 2.94 0.77
CA GLN A 240 -13.46 3.12 -0.37
C GLN A 240 -13.28 4.49 -1.00
N VAL A 241 -13.11 4.50 -2.32
CA VAL A 241 -13.10 5.73 -3.13
C VAL A 241 -14.13 5.65 -4.24
N MET A 242 -14.50 6.82 -4.73
CA MET A 242 -15.21 7.02 -5.98
C MET A 242 -14.24 7.64 -6.97
N VAL A 243 -14.14 7.06 -8.16
CA VAL A 243 -13.46 7.68 -9.30
C VAL A 243 -14.55 8.32 -10.15
N ASP A 244 -14.36 9.58 -10.54
CA ASP A 244 -15.36 10.34 -11.31
C ASP A 244 -15.62 9.72 -12.69
N ASN A 245 -14.59 9.22 -13.36
CA ASN A 245 -14.68 8.52 -14.65
C ASN A 245 -13.82 7.25 -14.67
N THR A 246 -14.41 6.11 -15.01
CA THR A 246 -13.65 4.85 -15.23
C THR A 246 -13.25 4.64 -16.69
N GLU A 247 -13.65 5.54 -17.58
CA GLU A 247 -13.30 5.55 -18.99
C GLU A 247 -12.76 6.94 -19.35
N VAL A 248 -11.48 7.01 -19.67
CA VAL A 248 -10.80 8.25 -20.08
C VAL A 248 -10.50 8.14 -21.57
N ILE A 249 -11.11 9.04 -22.34
CA ILE A 249 -10.99 9.07 -23.79
C ILE A 249 -10.17 10.30 -24.18
N PHE A 250 -8.99 10.05 -24.73
CA PHE A 250 -8.19 11.05 -25.41
C PHE A 250 -8.70 11.25 -26.83
N ASP A 251 -8.54 12.47 -27.33
CA ASP A 251 -8.93 12.83 -28.68
C ASP A 251 -7.92 12.22 -29.68
N THR A 252 -7.84 12.77 -30.89
CA THR A 252 -6.80 12.33 -31.84
C THR A 252 -5.43 12.81 -31.36
N VAL A 253 -4.56 11.87 -31.00
CA VAL A 253 -3.20 12.10 -30.52
C VAL A 253 -2.23 12.03 -31.70
N ARG A 254 -1.26 12.93 -31.72
CA ARG A 254 -0.23 13.05 -32.76
C ARG A 254 1.16 12.93 -32.16
N TYR A 255 2.13 12.61 -33.01
CA TYR A 255 3.54 12.53 -32.62
C TYR A 255 4.05 13.89 -32.08
N LEU A 256 4.70 13.89 -30.91
CA LEU A 256 5.20 15.09 -30.20
C LEU A 256 4.15 16.11 -29.74
N GLU A 257 2.86 15.74 -29.71
CA GLU A 257 1.82 16.56 -29.08
C GLU A 257 1.35 15.90 -27.79
N SER A 258 1.42 16.63 -26.68
CA SER A 258 0.87 16.16 -25.41
C SER A 258 -0.62 16.48 -25.30
N GLN A 259 -1.37 15.56 -24.69
CA GLN A 259 -2.73 15.81 -24.22
C GLN A 259 -2.84 15.40 -22.77
N THR A 260 -3.52 16.22 -21.97
CA THR A 260 -3.77 15.95 -20.56
C THR A 260 -5.27 15.79 -20.32
N LYS A 261 -5.66 14.79 -19.54
CA LYS A 261 -7.02 14.65 -19.00
C LYS A 261 -6.91 14.51 -17.48
N ASP A 262 -7.87 15.11 -16.77
CA ASP A 262 -7.97 15.00 -15.32
C ASP A 262 -8.87 13.82 -14.93
N LEU A 263 -8.54 13.20 -13.80
CA LEU A 263 -9.29 12.13 -13.15
C LEU A 263 -9.38 12.45 -11.66
N ILE A 264 -10.57 12.42 -11.08
CA ILE A 264 -10.77 12.74 -9.66
C ILE A 264 -11.02 11.47 -8.87
N ILE A 265 -10.21 11.25 -7.84
CA ILE A 265 -10.40 10.18 -6.85
C ILE A 265 -10.90 10.83 -5.55
N ALA A 266 -12.12 10.51 -5.13
CA ALA A 266 -12.72 11.02 -3.90
C ALA A 266 -12.87 9.92 -2.84
N ASN A 267 -12.39 10.16 -1.62
CA ASN A 267 -12.60 9.22 -0.53
C ASN A 267 -14.02 9.37 0.04
N THR A 268 -14.88 8.40 -0.28
CA THR A 268 -16.27 8.34 0.18
C THR A 268 -16.46 7.40 1.36
N GLY A 269 -15.39 6.77 1.84
CA GLY A 269 -15.39 5.87 2.99
C GLY A 269 -15.28 6.62 4.32
N GLN A 270 -15.19 5.86 5.42
CA GLN A 270 -15.04 6.41 6.78
C GLN A 270 -13.60 6.41 7.29
N VAL A 271 -12.68 5.79 6.55
CA VAL A 271 -11.26 5.67 6.91
C VAL A 271 -10.38 6.38 5.88
N PRO A 272 -9.20 6.85 6.27
CA PRO A 272 -8.23 7.34 5.30
C PRO A 272 -7.84 6.25 4.30
N VAL A 273 -7.59 6.66 3.06
CA VAL A 273 -7.27 5.75 1.96
C VAL A 273 -5.86 6.03 1.46
N THR A 274 -5.05 4.98 1.36
CA THR A 274 -3.82 4.98 0.55
C THR A 274 -4.15 4.34 -0.80
N PHE A 275 -3.78 5.01 -1.90
CA PHE A 275 -3.97 4.48 -3.25
C PHE A 275 -2.65 4.45 -4.04
N GLU A 276 -2.55 3.52 -4.99
CA GLU A 276 -1.43 3.41 -5.93
C GLU A 276 -1.92 2.81 -7.26
N PHE A 277 -1.43 3.35 -8.38
CA PHE A 277 -1.55 2.69 -9.68
C PHE A 277 -0.50 1.58 -9.78
N ILE A 278 -0.94 0.33 -9.83
CA ILE A 278 -0.06 -0.84 -9.81
C ILE A 278 0.09 -1.47 -11.19
N LYS A 279 1.21 -2.18 -11.38
CA LYS A 279 1.46 -2.97 -12.60
C LYS A 279 0.51 -4.16 -12.72
N LYS A 280 0.15 -4.48 -13.96
CA LYS A 280 -0.56 -5.72 -14.31
C LYS A 280 0.42 -6.92 -14.21
N LEU A 281 -0.11 -8.14 -14.07
CA LEU A 281 0.68 -9.36 -13.77
C LEU A 281 1.84 -9.61 -14.75
N ASP A 282 1.66 -9.25 -16.02
CA ASP A 282 2.65 -9.47 -17.09
C ASP A 282 3.38 -8.19 -17.52
N ASP A 283 3.03 -7.05 -16.92
CA ASP A 283 3.56 -5.74 -17.33
C ASP A 283 4.77 -5.34 -16.48
N SER A 284 5.66 -4.56 -17.09
CA SER A 284 6.84 -4.01 -16.44
C SER A 284 6.56 -2.73 -15.63
N SER A 285 5.44 -2.06 -15.92
CA SER A 285 5.02 -0.74 -15.44
C SER A 285 3.51 -0.71 -15.18
N TYR A 286 3.03 0.32 -14.47
CA TYR A 286 1.61 0.53 -14.17
C TYR A 286 0.80 1.12 -15.33
N CYS A 287 1.48 1.71 -16.31
CA CYS A 287 0.93 2.19 -17.58
C CYS A 287 1.91 1.97 -18.73
N LYS A 288 1.42 2.11 -19.96
CA LYS A 288 2.22 2.07 -21.20
C LYS A 288 3.14 3.27 -21.36
N ASP A 289 4.18 3.12 -22.18
CA ASP A 289 5.26 4.12 -22.39
C ASP A 289 4.76 5.50 -22.86
N TRP A 290 3.62 5.55 -23.57
CA TRP A 290 3.02 6.79 -24.09
C TRP A 290 2.09 7.50 -23.09
N LEU A 291 1.90 6.95 -21.89
CA LEU A 291 1.01 7.48 -20.84
C LEU A 291 1.79 7.74 -19.56
N ASN A 292 1.58 8.90 -18.96
CA ASN A 292 2.08 9.27 -17.64
C ASN A 292 0.93 9.59 -16.69
N ILE A 293 1.11 9.27 -15.39
CA ILE A 293 0.09 9.46 -14.35
C ILE A 293 0.72 10.24 -13.20
N GLU A 294 0.14 11.40 -12.85
CA GLU A 294 0.64 12.23 -11.76
C GLU A 294 -0.49 12.79 -10.86
N PRO A 295 -0.50 12.51 -9.55
CA PRO A 295 0.34 11.52 -8.87
C PRO A 295 -0.11 10.08 -9.16
N TYR A 296 0.84 9.14 -9.28
CA TYR A 296 0.52 7.71 -9.43
C TYR A 296 0.17 7.02 -8.10
N ALA A 297 0.46 7.64 -6.95
CA ALA A 297 0.14 7.13 -5.63
C ALA A 297 -0.10 8.29 -4.66
N GLY A 298 -0.91 8.07 -3.63
CA GLY A 298 -1.25 9.12 -2.68
C GLY A 298 -2.08 8.66 -1.50
N PHE A 299 -2.48 9.64 -0.70
CA PHE A 299 -3.26 9.45 0.52
C PHE A 299 -4.39 10.47 0.60
N ILE A 300 -5.60 10.02 0.92
CA ILE A 300 -6.82 10.85 0.90
C ILE A 300 -7.61 10.66 2.20
N MET A 301 -7.87 11.74 2.94
CA MET A 301 -8.71 11.69 4.14
C MET A 301 -10.20 11.54 3.80
N PRO A 302 -11.04 11.01 4.71
CA PRO A 302 -12.48 10.90 4.48
C PRO A 302 -13.11 12.24 4.09
N GLY A 303 -13.83 12.26 2.96
CA GLY A 303 -14.48 13.46 2.41
C GLY A 303 -13.58 14.36 1.56
N GLU A 304 -12.29 14.05 1.45
CA GLU A 304 -11.36 14.76 0.55
C GLU A 304 -11.29 14.08 -0.84
N LYS A 305 -10.64 14.77 -1.78
CA LYS A 305 -10.40 14.30 -3.13
C LYS A 305 -8.94 14.55 -3.54
N SER A 306 -8.47 13.76 -4.49
CA SER A 306 -7.20 13.94 -5.18
C SER A 306 -7.46 14.08 -6.67
N ASP A 307 -6.92 15.12 -7.28
CA ASP A 307 -6.94 15.33 -8.73
C ASP A 307 -5.70 14.62 -9.32
N ILE A 308 -5.91 13.73 -10.28
CA ILE A 308 -4.90 12.94 -10.97
C ILE A 308 -4.83 13.37 -12.42
N LYS A 309 -3.63 13.65 -12.92
CA LYS A 309 -3.37 13.99 -14.31
C LYS A 309 -2.94 12.77 -15.09
N LEU A 310 -3.59 12.55 -16.22
CA LEU A 310 -3.24 11.55 -17.21
C LEU A 310 -2.70 12.28 -18.44
N ASP A 311 -1.40 12.17 -18.69
CA ASP A 311 -0.72 12.81 -19.81
C ASP A 311 -0.37 11.78 -20.87
N VAL A 312 -0.93 11.93 -22.06
CA VAL A 312 -0.56 11.12 -23.23
C VAL A 312 0.45 11.90 -24.07
N TYR A 313 1.56 11.25 -24.41
CA TYR A 313 2.60 11.81 -25.27
C TYR A 313 3.25 10.69 -26.09
N VAL A 314 3.10 10.76 -27.41
CA VAL A 314 3.74 9.81 -28.33
C VAL A 314 5.07 10.38 -28.80
N ASP A 315 6.14 9.66 -28.48
CA ASP A 315 7.52 10.05 -28.70
C ASP A 315 8.27 9.05 -29.59
N LYS A 316 9.58 9.25 -29.76
CA LYS A 316 10.43 8.37 -30.58
C LYS A 316 10.52 6.93 -30.07
N MET A 317 10.16 6.65 -28.82
CA MET A 317 10.21 5.31 -28.23
C MET A 317 8.91 4.51 -28.44
N SER A 318 7.81 5.20 -28.72
CA SER A 318 6.47 4.63 -28.82
C SER A 318 5.86 4.70 -30.23
N ALA A 319 6.24 5.70 -31.04
CA ALA A 319 5.67 5.94 -32.37
C ALA A 319 5.75 4.72 -33.30
N TYR A 320 6.90 4.04 -33.39
CA TYR A 320 7.06 2.90 -34.30
C TYR A 320 6.12 1.73 -33.96
N LYS A 321 5.85 1.48 -32.67
CA LYS A 321 4.93 0.42 -32.22
C LYS A 321 3.48 0.77 -32.60
N LEU A 322 3.12 2.06 -32.50
CA LEU A 322 1.80 2.54 -32.87
C LEU A 322 1.61 2.55 -34.41
N ASN A 323 2.63 2.93 -35.17
CA ASN A 323 2.62 2.87 -36.64
C ASN A 323 2.43 1.45 -37.15
N SER A 324 3.25 0.51 -36.65
CA SER A 324 3.20 -0.92 -37.02
C SER A 324 1.96 -1.66 -36.53
N GLY A 325 1.21 -1.06 -35.59
CA GLY A 325 0.06 -1.68 -34.94
C GLY A 325 0.41 -2.72 -33.87
N GLU A 326 1.70 -2.84 -33.51
CA GLU A 326 2.17 -3.63 -32.36
C GLU A 326 1.57 -3.09 -31.05
N ASP A 327 1.42 -1.78 -30.95
CA ASP A 327 0.74 -1.11 -29.84
C ASP A 327 -0.46 -0.28 -30.33
N LYS A 328 -1.33 0.09 -29.39
CA LYS A 328 -2.50 0.95 -29.58
C LYS A 328 -2.60 1.93 -28.41
N LEU A 329 -3.24 3.08 -28.64
CA LEU A 329 -3.67 3.99 -27.57
C LEU A 329 -4.86 3.40 -26.81
N TYR A 330 -4.57 2.34 -26.09
CA TYR A 330 -5.47 1.58 -25.25
C TYR A 330 -4.67 1.03 -24.07
N ASP A 331 -5.09 1.33 -22.84
CA ASP A 331 -4.53 0.74 -21.63
C ASP A 331 -5.62 0.54 -20.57
N ILE A 332 -5.38 -0.38 -19.64
CA ILE A 332 -6.18 -0.55 -18.43
C ILE A 332 -5.27 -0.25 -17.24
N LEU A 333 -5.63 0.79 -16.51
CA LEU A 333 -4.98 1.20 -15.27
C LEU A 333 -5.63 0.48 -14.09
N VAL A 334 -4.82 0.02 -13.15
CA VAL A 334 -5.29 -0.63 -11.93
C VAL A 334 -5.01 0.28 -10.74
N LEU A 335 -6.05 0.98 -10.28
CA LEU A 335 -6.01 1.78 -9.05
C LEU A 335 -6.23 0.85 -7.86
N HIS A 336 -5.16 0.55 -7.13
CA HIS A 336 -5.18 -0.27 -5.93
C HIS A 336 -5.43 0.59 -4.69
N LEU A 337 -6.27 0.10 -3.78
CA LEU A 337 -6.46 0.67 -2.46
C LEU A 337 -5.87 -0.29 -1.41
N GLU A 338 -4.99 0.20 -0.54
CA GLU A 338 -4.42 -0.62 0.53
C GLU A 338 -5.52 -1.15 1.45
N GLY A 339 -5.72 -2.47 1.51
CA GLY A 339 -6.80 -3.10 2.29
C GLY A 339 -8.21 -2.91 1.71
N GLY A 340 -8.34 -2.31 0.52
CA GLY A 340 -9.59 -2.09 -0.20
C GLY A 340 -9.71 -2.93 -1.47
N LYS A 341 -10.56 -2.46 -2.40
CA LYS A 341 -10.77 -3.10 -3.71
C LYS A 341 -9.97 -2.39 -4.79
N ASP A 342 -9.59 -3.16 -5.81
CA ASP A 342 -9.01 -2.60 -7.04
C ASP A 342 -10.10 -1.99 -7.92
N ILE A 343 -9.77 -0.86 -8.54
CA ILE A 343 -10.61 -0.15 -9.50
C ILE A 343 -9.89 -0.12 -10.85
N PHE A 344 -10.60 -0.51 -11.91
CA PHE A 344 -10.05 -0.57 -13.27
C PHE A 344 -10.51 0.65 -14.05
N ILE A 345 -9.56 1.42 -14.57
CA ILE A 345 -9.82 2.60 -15.40
C ILE A 345 -9.30 2.29 -16.79
N THR A 346 -10.16 2.43 -17.79
CA THR A 346 -9.79 2.24 -19.19
C THR A 346 -9.36 3.57 -19.78
N VAL A 347 -8.22 3.57 -20.49
CA VAL A 347 -7.70 4.73 -21.21
C VAL A 347 -7.70 4.39 -22.69
N THR A 348 -8.34 5.22 -23.50
CA THR A 348 -8.45 5.01 -24.95
C THR A 348 -8.16 6.29 -25.72
N GLY A 349 -7.74 6.17 -26.96
CA GLY A 349 -7.57 7.30 -27.87
C GLY A 349 -7.36 6.84 -29.31
N THR A 350 -7.31 7.80 -30.23
CA THR A 350 -7.00 7.53 -31.64
C THR A 350 -5.63 8.10 -31.96
N TYR A 351 -4.73 7.29 -32.49
CA TYR A 351 -3.41 7.77 -32.94
C TYR A 351 -3.44 8.09 -34.42
N GLU A 352 -3.17 9.35 -34.76
CA GLU A 352 -2.90 9.76 -36.15
C GLU A 352 -1.44 9.48 -36.46
N ARG A 353 -1.22 8.50 -37.35
CA ARG A 353 0.12 8.01 -37.69
C ARG A 353 0.94 9.10 -38.36
N SER A 354 2.23 9.09 -38.05
CA SER A 354 3.20 10.04 -38.58
C SER A 354 4.29 9.30 -39.35
N CYS A 355 4.96 9.98 -40.30
CA CYS A 355 6.15 9.43 -40.94
C CYS A 355 7.28 9.21 -39.93
N PHE A 356 7.25 9.94 -38.81
CA PHE A 356 8.07 9.66 -37.63
C PHE A 356 7.61 8.37 -36.97
N GLY A 357 8.54 7.43 -36.77
CA GLY A 357 8.24 6.08 -36.31
C GLY A 357 8.17 5.05 -37.44
N SER A 358 8.01 5.47 -38.70
CA SER A 358 7.94 4.54 -39.83
C SER A 358 9.30 4.01 -40.25
N SER A 359 9.35 2.75 -40.68
CA SER A 359 10.59 2.15 -41.18
C SER A 359 11.02 2.76 -42.51
N ILE A 360 12.33 2.71 -42.79
CA ILE A 360 12.88 3.15 -44.09
C ILE A 360 12.25 2.32 -45.22
N GLU A 361 12.07 1.03 -44.99
CA GLU A 361 11.42 0.10 -45.92
C GLU A 361 9.97 0.50 -46.21
N ALA A 362 9.20 0.95 -45.23
CA ALA A 362 7.84 1.44 -45.48
C ALA A 362 7.87 2.76 -46.27
N LEU A 363 8.66 3.74 -45.81
CA LEU A 363 8.67 5.09 -46.37
C LEU A 363 9.05 5.15 -47.85
N VAL A 364 9.94 4.26 -48.33
CA VAL A 364 10.30 4.23 -49.76
C VAL A 364 9.14 3.79 -50.68
N TYR A 365 8.10 3.13 -50.17
CA TYR A 365 6.91 2.77 -50.95
C TYR A 365 5.73 3.74 -50.74
N ILE A 366 5.89 4.74 -49.87
CA ILE A 366 4.86 5.74 -49.57
C ILE A 366 5.07 6.95 -50.50
N SER A 367 4.25 7.06 -51.55
CA SER A 367 4.37 8.13 -52.56
C SER A 367 3.53 9.37 -52.31
N VAL A 368 2.50 9.25 -51.49
CA VAL A 368 1.68 10.36 -51.01
C VAL A 368 2.05 10.69 -49.55
N PRO A 369 1.62 11.83 -49.01
CA PRO A 369 1.71 12.09 -47.57
C PRO A 369 1.11 10.94 -46.76
N ILE A 370 1.72 10.60 -45.61
CA ILE A 370 1.33 9.40 -44.85
C ILE A 370 -0.14 9.47 -44.37
N ARG A 371 -0.68 10.68 -44.17
CA ARG A 371 -2.08 10.88 -43.78
C ARG A 371 -3.10 10.50 -44.85
N ASP A 372 -2.69 10.45 -46.11
CA ASP A 372 -3.55 10.03 -47.21
C ASP A 372 -3.59 8.50 -47.36
N ILE A 373 -2.80 7.78 -46.56
CA ILE A 373 -2.71 6.32 -46.61
C ILE A 373 -3.63 5.68 -45.57
N PRO A 374 -4.48 4.71 -45.95
CA PRO A 374 -5.27 3.95 -45.00
C PRO A 374 -4.39 3.25 -43.96
N VAL A 375 -4.78 3.32 -42.69
CA VAL A 375 -4.07 2.71 -41.55
C VAL A 375 -3.68 1.25 -41.80
N GLY A 376 -4.58 0.45 -42.36
CA GLY A 376 -4.32 -0.96 -42.66
C GLY A 376 -3.16 -1.15 -43.64
N ARG A 377 -2.99 -0.24 -44.59
CA ARG A 377 -1.88 -0.27 -45.55
C ARG A 377 -0.56 0.15 -44.91
N ILE A 378 -0.56 1.12 -44.00
CA ILE A 378 0.64 1.51 -43.24
C ILE A 378 1.13 0.31 -42.41
N VAL A 379 0.22 -0.32 -41.66
CA VAL A 379 0.51 -1.52 -40.86
C VAL A 379 1.06 -2.66 -41.74
N GLU A 380 0.50 -2.87 -42.93
CA GLU A 380 1.02 -3.86 -43.87
C GLU A 380 2.45 -3.54 -44.31
N LEU A 381 2.74 -2.29 -44.66
CA LEU A 381 4.08 -1.86 -45.10
C LEU A 381 5.12 -2.00 -43.99
N GLU A 382 4.77 -1.70 -42.74
CA GLU A 382 5.71 -1.84 -41.61
C GLU A 382 6.04 -3.30 -41.26
N ASN A 383 5.11 -4.23 -41.50
CA ASN A 383 5.26 -5.64 -41.10
C ASN A 383 5.73 -6.55 -42.24
N SER A 384 5.67 -6.10 -43.49
CA SER A 384 5.97 -6.93 -44.67
C SER A 384 7.47 -7.03 -44.94
N LYS A 385 7.98 -8.27 -45.05
CA LYS A 385 9.38 -8.54 -45.44
C LYS A 385 9.61 -8.45 -46.94
N GLU A 386 8.57 -8.69 -47.74
CA GLU A 386 8.56 -8.53 -49.18
C GLU A 386 7.28 -7.77 -49.55
N ILE A 387 7.44 -6.51 -49.94
CA ILE A 387 6.30 -5.65 -50.30
C ILE A 387 5.94 -5.97 -51.76
N SER A 388 4.85 -6.71 -51.98
CA SER A 388 4.28 -6.90 -53.31
C SER A 388 3.52 -5.63 -53.74
N SER A 389 4.26 -4.56 -54.02
CA SER A 389 3.71 -3.31 -54.56
C SER A 389 3.87 -3.30 -56.08
N SER A 390 2.84 -2.87 -56.81
CA SER A 390 2.95 -2.53 -58.23
C SER A 390 3.74 -1.25 -58.48
N GLN A 391 4.04 -0.49 -57.41
CA GLN A 391 4.79 0.75 -57.45
C GLN A 391 6.26 0.50 -57.13
N GLU A 392 7.15 0.99 -58.00
CA GLU A 392 8.59 0.99 -57.74
C GLU A 392 8.94 1.88 -56.53
N PRO A 393 9.79 1.41 -55.60
CA PRO A 393 10.19 2.19 -54.44
C PRO A 393 11.02 3.41 -54.83
N TYR A 394 10.90 4.50 -54.06
CA TYR A 394 11.85 5.59 -54.13
C TYR A 394 13.24 5.11 -53.69
N PRO A 395 14.32 5.66 -54.27
CA PRO A 395 15.66 5.28 -53.84
C PRO A 395 15.97 5.70 -52.39
N ILE A 396 15.30 6.76 -51.91
CA ILE A 396 15.39 7.37 -50.59
C ILE A 396 13.97 7.83 -50.21
N PRO A 397 13.54 7.72 -48.93
CA PRO A 397 12.30 8.30 -48.44
C PRO A 397 12.18 9.79 -48.80
N LYS A 398 11.02 10.20 -49.33
CA LYS A 398 10.78 11.60 -49.71
C LYS A 398 10.91 12.56 -48.52
N GLU A 399 10.56 12.10 -47.33
CA GLU A 399 10.64 12.87 -46.08
C GLU A 399 12.10 13.20 -45.73
N ILE A 400 13.01 12.24 -45.87
CA ILE A 400 14.45 12.47 -45.69
C ILE A 400 14.97 13.41 -46.77
N TRP A 401 14.53 13.23 -48.01
CA TRP A 401 14.92 14.09 -49.12
C TRP A 401 14.49 15.55 -48.90
N PHE A 402 13.23 15.81 -48.54
CA PHE A 402 12.73 17.16 -48.28
C PHE A 402 13.52 17.87 -47.17
N LEU A 403 13.78 17.18 -46.05
CA LEU A 403 14.55 17.74 -44.95
C LEU A 403 16.01 18.03 -45.37
N VAL A 404 16.66 17.09 -46.07
CA VAL A 404 18.05 17.25 -46.51
C VAL A 404 18.18 18.31 -47.61
N ASP A 405 17.27 18.36 -48.57
CA ASP A 405 17.25 19.38 -49.64
C ASP A 405 17.09 20.78 -49.06
N HIS A 406 16.18 20.97 -48.10
CA HIS A 406 16.05 22.24 -47.38
C HIS A 406 17.35 22.63 -46.67
N LEU A 407 17.99 21.69 -45.96
CA LEU A 407 19.27 21.94 -45.28
C LEU A 407 20.42 22.17 -46.27
N TYR A 408 20.39 21.55 -47.44
CA TYR A 408 21.38 21.76 -48.49
C TYR A 408 21.26 23.18 -49.09
N ARG A 409 20.03 23.66 -49.33
CA ARG A 409 19.79 25.00 -49.89
C ARG A 409 20.02 26.13 -48.88
N HIS A 410 19.67 25.91 -47.62
CA HIS A 410 19.60 26.99 -46.63
C HIS A 410 20.48 26.77 -45.39
N GLY A 411 20.94 25.55 -45.13
CA GLY A 411 21.61 25.18 -43.88
C GLY A 411 23.12 24.99 -43.95
N LEU A 412 23.74 24.85 -45.13
CA LEU A 412 25.17 24.52 -45.25
C LEU A 412 26.08 25.52 -44.51
N LYS A 413 25.71 26.79 -44.47
CA LYS A 413 26.48 27.87 -43.85
C LYS A 413 26.00 28.28 -42.46
N GLN A 414 24.94 27.65 -41.96
CA GLN A 414 24.32 28.01 -40.69
C GLN A 414 25.26 27.66 -39.53
N GLN A 415 25.53 28.62 -38.66
CA GLN A 415 26.33 28.39 -37.45
C GLN A 415 25.59 27.50 -36.47
N HIS A 416 26.33 26.67 -35.72
CA HIS A 416 25.77 25.76 -34.71
C HIS A 416 24.75 24.76 -35.29
N LEU A 417 24.88 24.41 -36.57
CA LEU A 417 24.15 23.31 -37.19
C LEU A 417 24.40 22.02 -36.38
N PHE A 418 23.36 21.25 -36.07
CA PHE A 418 23.43 20.05 -35.19
C PHE A 418 23.77 20.28 -33.70
N GLU A 419 24.06 21.51 -33.26
CA GLU A 419 24.35 21.84 -31.86
C GLU A 419 23.18 22.56 -31.19
N GLN A 420 22.61 23.53 -31.88
CA GLN A 420 21.48 24.30 -31.38
C GLN A 420 20.15 23.54 -31.62
N PRO A 421 19.32 23.34 -30.58
CA PRO A 421 18.01 22.73 -30.72
C PRO A 421 17.05 23.66 -31.49
N GLY A 422 16.11 23.05 -32.20
CA GLY A 422 15.00 23.73 -32.85
C GLY A 422 13.94 24.21 -31.86
N LEU A 423 13.00 24.99 -32.38
CA LEU A 423 11.80 25.40 -31.64
C LEU A 423 10.76 24.29 -31.72
N HIS A 424 10.19 23.90 -30.58
CA HIS A 424 9.18 22.83 -30.53
C HIS A 424 7.96 23.11 -31.43
N SER A 425 7.50 24.36 -31.50
CA SER A 425 6.41 24.77 -32.39
C SER A 425 6.75 24.57 -33.88
N GLU A 426 8.01 24.79 -34.26
CA GLU A 426 8.49 24.57 -35.62
C GLU A 426 8.64 23.07 -35.89
N LEU A 427 9.08 22.26 -34.93
CA LEU A 427 9.12 20.79 -35.06
C LEU A 427 7.74 20.20 -35.32
N VAL A 428 6.73 20.66 -34.57
CA VAL A 428 5.33 20.27 -34.78
C VAL A 428 4.86 20.68 -36.18
N ALA A 429 5.19 21.89 -36.62
CA ALA A 429 4.87 22.36 -37.97
C ALA A 429 5.55 21.54 -39.07
N ILE A 430 6.84 21.23 -38.94
CA ILE A 430 7.62 20.41 -39.88
C ILE A 430 7.08 18.98 -39.92
N ARG A 431 6.73 18.40 -38.77
CA ARG A 431 6.09 17.08 -38.75
C ARG A 431 4.74 17.10 -39.46
N ASN A 432 3.90 18.10 -39.20
CA ASN A 432 2.64 18.25 -39.93
C ASN A 432 2.87 18.46 -41.44
N TRP A 433 3.90 19.23 -41.81
CA TRP A 433 4.31 19.44 -43.18
C TRP A 433 4.63 18.12 -43.88
N LEU A 434 5.43 17.26 -43.24
CA LEU A 434 5.82 15.96 -43.78
C LEU A 434 4.65 14.95 -43.81
N ASP A 435 3.83 14.95 -42.75
CA ASP A 435 2.70 14.03 -42.64
C ASP A 435 1.57 14.34 -43.64
N CYS A 436 1.36 15.63 -43.96
CA CYS A 436 0.28 16.12 -44.82
C CYS A 436 0.72 16.51 -46.24
N GLY A 437 2.02 16.72 -46.48
CA GLY A 437 2.54 17.24 -47.75
C GLY A 437 2.14 18.70 -47.99
N SER A 438 2.58 19.61 -47.12
CA SER A 438 2.29 21.04 -47.32
C SER A 438 3.14 21.64 -48.45
N PRO A 439 2.58 22.59 -49.24
CA PRO A 439 3.33 23.31 -50.27
C PRO A 439 4.16 24.48 -49.69
N ASP A 440 3.95 24.85 -48.42
CA ASP A 440 4.60 26.01 -47.81
C ASP A 440 6.10 25.76 -47.57
N PRO A 441 6.97 26.78 -47.61
CA PRO A 441 8.38 26.59 -47.27
C PRO A 441 8.55 26.21 -45.78
N MET A 442 9.35 25.17 -45.52
CA MET A 442 9.77 24.83 -44.15
C MET A 442 10.50 26.00 -43.48
N ARG A 443 10.28 26.19 -42.17
CA ARG A 443 10.89 27.26 -41.38
C ARG A 443 11.86 26.70 -40.35
N GLY A 444 12.92 27.47 -40.09
CA GLY A 444 13.88 27.21 -39.03
C GLY A 444 14.87 26.09 -39.36
N VAL A 445 16.07 26.46 -39.82
CA VAL A 445 17.14 25.50 -40.18
C VAL A 445 17.45 24.54 -39.02
N HIS A 446 17.54 25.04 -37.79
CA HIS A 446 17.80 24.20 -36.60
C HIS A 446 16.66 23.22 -36.30
N SER A 447 15.41 23.64 -36.51
CA SER A 447 14.22 22.80 -36.36
C SER A 447 14.14 21.73 -37.46
N VAL A 448 14.51 22.05 -38.70
CA VAL A 448 14.61 21.07 -39.79
C VAL A 448 15.71 20.05 -39.51
N VAL A 449 16.86 20.48 -38.97
CA VAL A 449 17.91 19.55 -38.50
C VAL A 449 17.34 18.61 -37.44
N GLU A 450 16.74 19.14 -36.38
CA GLU A 450 16.24 18.31 -35.30
C GLU A 450 15.10 17.38 -35.75
N ALA A 451 14.23 17.81 -36.66
CA ALA A 451 13.24 16.95 -37.31
C ALA A 451 13.91 15.79 -38.08
N LEU A 452 15.01 16.04 -38.81
CA LEU A 452 15.77 14.99 -39.47
C LEU A 452 16.34 13.99 -38.46
N LEU A 453 16.93 14.47 -37.36
CA LEU A 453 17.47 13.58 -36.32
C LEU A 453 16.35 12.74 -35.69
N LEU A 454 15.21 13.35 -35.35
CA LEU A 454 14.05 12.66 -34.76
C LEU A 454 13.42 11.64 -35.71
N LEU A 455 13.33 11.94 -37.01
CA LEU A 455 12.83 11.01 -38.02
C LEU A 455 13.71 9.75 -38.06
N LEU A 456 15.03 9.92 -38.02
CA LEU A 456 15.97 8.78 -38.04
C LEU A 456 15.98 8.01 -36.71
N GLU A 457 15.84 8.71 -35.58
CA GLU A 457 15.85 8.10 -34.24
C GLU A 457 14.55 7.35 -33.91
N SER A 458 13.42 7.77 -34.46
CA SER A 458 12.10 7.20 -34.16
C SER A 458 11.83 5.84 -34.83
N THR A 459 12.67 5.43 -35.78
CA THR A 459 12.56 4.13 -36.46
C THR A 459 12.70 2.94 -35.49
N ALA A 460 12.00 1.82 -35.74
CA ALA A 460 12.14 0.60 -34.93
C ALA A 460 13.58 0.04 -34.98
N GLU A 461 14.19 0.04 -36.18
CA GLU A 461 15.58 -0.32 -36.39
C GLU A 461 16.38 0.86 -36.98
N PRO A 462 17.57 1.16 -36.46
CA PRO A 462 18.44 2.22 -37.00
C PRO A 462 18.88 1.91 -38.43
N ILE A 463 19.35 2.94 -39.15
CA ILE A 463 19.82 2.81 -40.54
C ILE A 463 20.79 1.64 -40.71
N ILE A 464 21.70 1.43 -39.75
CA ILE A 464 22.51 0.22 -39.66
C ILE A 464 21.80 -0.76 -38.72
N PRO A 465 21.17 -1.84 -39.21
CA PRO A 465 20.35 -2.72 -38.39
C PRO A 465 21.11 -3.34 -37.21
N TYR A 466 20.38 -3.70 -36.15
CA TYR A 466 20.99 -4.13 -34.87
C TYR A 466 21.89 -5.36 -35.00
N ASN A 467 21.61 -6.26 -35.95
CA ASN A 467 22.43 -7.44 -36.22
C ASN A 467 23.84 -7.09 -36.77
N LEU A 468 24.03 -5.90 -37.36
CA LEU A 468 25.32 -5.42 -37.87
C LEU A 468 26.06 -4.50 -36.88
N HIS A 469 25.44 -4.15 -35.75
CA HIS A 469 26.00 -3.21 -34.77
C HIS A 469 27.42 -3.60 -34.31
N ASN A 470 27.60 -4.84 -33.83
CA ASN A 470 28.90 -5.29 -33.34
C ASN A 470 29.95 -5.43 -34.46
N VAL A 471 29.51 -5.75 -35.67
CA VAL A 471 30.37 -5.85 -36.86
C VAL A 471 30.94 -4.47 -37.20
N CYS A 472 30.11 -3.42 -37.15
CA CYS A 472 30.54 -2.04 -37.37
C CYS A 472 31.53 -1.57 -36.30
N LEU A 473 31.28 -1.88 -35.02
CA LEU A 473 32.21 -1.53 -33.93
C LEU A 473 33.58 -2.21 -34.06
N ALA A 474 33.63 -3.41 -34.63
CA ALA A 474 34.88 -4.12 -34.90
C ALA A 474 35.61 -3.56 -36.12
N ALA A 475 34.86 -3.17 -37.16
CA ALA A 475 35.39 -2.59 -38.39
C ALA A 475 35.89 -1.15 -38.24
N GLY A 476 35.40 -0.39 -37.24
CA GLY A 476 35.61 1.06 -37.10
C GLY A 476 37.06 1.55 -36.97
N SER A 477 38.07 0.68 -36.95
CA SER A 477 39.48 1.07 -37.06
C SER A 477 40.06 0.95 -38.48
N ASN A 478 39.28 0.44 -39.44
CA ASN A 478 39.72 0.16 -40.80
C ASN A 478 38.63 0.53 -41.81
N TYR A 479 38.91 1.52 -42.66
CA TYR A 479 37.97 1.99 -43.68
C TYR A 479 37.52 0.89 -44.66
N LEU A 480 38.42 0.02 -45.12
CA LEU A 480 38.07 -1.02 -46.08
C LEU A 480 37.09 -2.03 -45.49
N GLN A 481 37.24 -2.35 -44.20
CA GLN A 481 36.28 -3.19 -43.47
C GLN A 481 34.96 -2.47 -43.27
N CYS A 482 34.97 -1.17 -42.94
CA CYS A 482 33.75 -0.37 -42.85
C CYS A 482 32.98 -0.37 -44.18
N LYS A 483 33.68 -0.18 -45.31
CA LYS A 483 33.12 -0.22 -46.67
C LYS A 483 32.46 -1.57 -46.97
N GLN A 484 33.10 -2.68 -46.59
CA GLN A 484 32.52 -4.02 -46.75
C GLN A 484 31.21 -4.20 -45.97
N VAL A 485 31.11 -3.63 -44.76
CA VAL A 485 29.88 -3.70 -43.96
C VAL A 485 28.76 -2.89 -44.59
N VAL A 486 29.04 -1.68 -45.07
CA VAL A 486 28.04 -0.84 -45.78
C VAL A 486 27.53 -1.52 -47.06
N MET A 487 28.40 -2.24 -47.78
CA MET A 487 27.99 -3.02 -48.95
C MET A 487 27.05 -4.19 -48.64
N GLN A 488 26.97 -4.63 -47.39
CA GLN A 488 26.07 -5.69 -46.93
C GLN A 488 24.74 -5.15 -46.39
N LEU A 489 24.58 -3.83 -46.28
CA LEU A 489 23.32 -3.23 -45.85
C LEU A 489 22.19 -3.51 -46.87
N PRO A 490 20.94 -3.65 -46.40
CA PRO A 490 19.77 -3.62 -47.27
C PRO A 490 19.81 -2.41 -48.19
N GLU A 491 19.36 -2.57 -49.44
CA GLU A 491 19.55 -1.55 -50.49
C GLU A 491 19.06 -0.16 -50.08
N HIS A 492 17.82 -0.06 -49.59
CA HIS A 492 17.23 1.21 -49.18
C HIS A 492 17.99 1.85 -48.01
N ARG A 493 18.37 1.06 -46.99
CA ARG A 493 19.16 1.54 -45.85
C ARG A 493 20.56 2.00 -46.27
N LYS A 494 21.21 1.27 -47.19
CA LYS A 494 22.49 1.63 -47.79
C LYS A 494 22.39 2.97 -48.52
N ASN A 495 21.34 3.17 -49.31
CA ASN A 495 21.13 4.41 -50.05
C ASN A 495 20.96 5.61 -49.10
N VAL A 496 20.12 5.46 -48.07
CA VAL A 496 19.94 6.51 -47.06
C VAL A 496 21.24 6.81 -46.31
N PHE A 497 21.99 5.78 -45.91
CA PHE A 497 23.29 5.96 -45.24
C PHE A 497 24.26 6.77 -46.12
N LEU A 498 24.45 6.35 -47.37
CA LEU A 498 25.38 7.01 -48.30
C LEU A 498 24.94 8.44 -48.64
N TYR A 499 23.64 8.66 -48.81
CA TYR A 499 23.08 9.99 -49.08
C TYR A 499 23.30 10.95 -47.91
N LEU A 500 23.02 10.51 -46.68
CA LEU A 500 23.28 11.32 -45.49
C LEU A 500 24.78 11.56 -45.30
N CYS A 501 25.64 10.56 -45.53
CA CYS A 501 27.08 10.79 -45.50
C CYS A 501 27.54 11.82 -46.54
N ALA A 502 27.02 11.77 -47.78
CA ALA A 502 27.34 12.75 -48.81
C ALA A 502 26.88 14.17 -48.42
N PHE A 503 25.67 14.32 -47.91
CA PHE A 503 25.18 15.59 -47.37
C PHE A 503 26.06 16.12 -46.23
N LEU A 504 26.44 15.25 -45.29
CA LEU A 504 27.34 15.63 -44.19
C LEU A 504 28.73 16.02 -44.69
N GLN A 505 29.25 15.37 -45.73
CA GLN A 505 30.50 15.77 -46.38
C GLN A 505 30.40 17.18 -46.99
N GLU A 506 29.28 17.49 -47.64
CA GLU A 506 29.04 18.84 -48.17
C GLU A 506 29.00 19.87 -47.03
N THR A 507 28.27 19.60 -45.95
CA THR A 507 28.24 20.51 -44.79
C THR A 507 29.65 20.76 -44.22
N LEU A 508 30.52 19.74 -44.17
CA LEU A 508 31.90 19.87 -43.72
C LEU A 508 32.79 20.67 -44.69
N GLY A 509 32.40 20.79 -45.96
CA GLY A 509 33.01 21.70 -46.93
C GLY A 509 32.88 23.18 -46.56
N HIS A 510 31.89 23.53 -45.73
CA HIS A 510 31.59 24.88 -45.27
C HIS A 510 32.05 25.17 -43.83
N VAL A 511 33.03 24.41 -43.31
CA VAL A 511 33.52 24.52 -41.91
C VAL A 511 33.88 25.93 -41.46
N THR A 512 34.38 26.78 -42.36
CA THR A 512 34.73 28.17 -42.04
C THR A 512 33.52 29.05 -41.69
N GLU A 513 32.34 28.70 -42.20
CA GLU A 513 31.10 29.45 -42.03
C GLU A 513 30.23 28.85 -40.92
N ASN A 514 30.04 27.52 -40.95
CA ASN A 514 29.16 26.81 -40.01
C ASN A 514 29.84 26.35 -38.71
N GLY A 515 31.17 26.31 -38.67
CA GLY A 515 31.96 25.91 -37.49
C GLY A 515 31.99 24.41 -37.19
N LEU A 516 31.52 23.55 -38.09
CA LEU A 516 31.41 22.10 -37.86
C LEU A 516 32.76 21.38 -37.84
N ASP A 517 32.91 20.42 -36.93
CA ASP A 517 34.04 19.48 -36.91
C ASP A 517 33.57 18.06 -37.26
N ALA A 518 34.33 17.40 -38.13
CA ALA A 518 34.04 16.04 -38.60
C ALA A 518 33.96 15.02 -37.45
N LYS A 519 34.73 15.19 -36.35
CA LYS A 519 34.64 14.27 -35.21
C LYS A 519 33.34 14.47 -34.42
N THR A 520 32.90 15.71 -34.28
CA THR A 520 31.66 16.08 -33.59
C THR A 520 30.45 15.56 -34.36
N VAL A 521 30.39 15.80 -35.67
CA VAL A 521 29.36 15.25 -36.56
C VAL A 521 29.36 13.72 -36.54
N ALA A 522 30.54 13.09 -36.64
CA ALA A 522 30.64 11.63 -36.57
C ALA A 522 30.20 11.06 -35.22
N THR A 523 30.41 11.79 -34.12
CA THR A 523 29.97 11.37 -32.79
C THR A 523 28.44 11.37 -32.69
N LEU A 524 27.79 12.45 -33.14
CA LEU A 524 26.33 12.57 -33.16
C LEU A 524 25.67 11.52 -34.08
N PHE A 525 26.07 11.48 -35.36
CA PHE A 525 25.49 10.52 -36.30
C PHE A 525 25.90 9.08 -36.00
N GLY A 526 27.01 8.86 -35.29
CA GLY A 526 27.38 7.57 -34.74
C GLY A 526 26.34 7.03 -33.75
N THR A 527 25.71 7.87 -32.93
CA THR A 527 24.66 7.43 -32.00
C THR A 527 23.31 7.20 -32.69
N ILE A 528 23.06 7.87 -33.82
CA ILE A 528 21.82 7.76 -34.60
C ILE A 528 21.86 6.55 -35.53
N PHE A 529 22.94 6.41 -36.32
CA PHE A 529 23.11 5.32 -37.28
C PHE A 529 23.35 3.97 -36.61
N LEU A 530 24.03 3.96 -35.46
CA LEU A 530 24.40 2.75 -34.70
C LEU A 530 23.80 2.80 -33.29
N ARG A 531 22.47 2.78 -33.19
CA ARG A 531 21.79 2.65 -31.90
C ARG A 531 22.17 1.33 -31.23
N ASP A 532 22.27 1.35 -29.89
CA ASP A 532 22.51 0.11 -29.14
C ASP A 532 21.27 -0.81 -29.23
N PRO A 533 21.46 -2.13 -29.42
CA PRO A 533 20.34 -3.08 -29.44
C PRO A 533 19.51 -3.03 -28.13
N PRO A 534 18.18 -3.17 -28.21
CA PRO A 534 17.33 -3.28 -27.02
C PRO A 534 17.77 -4.47 -26.17
N ARG A 535 18.13 -4.25 -24.89
CA ARG A 535 18.71 -5.30 -24.02
C ARG A 535 17.66 -6.02 -23.18
N SER A 536 17.95 -7.26 -22.81
CA SER A 536 17.21 -7.96 -21.74
C SER A 536 17.58 -7.38 -20.35
N ARG A 537 16.62 -7.37 -19.41
CA ARG A 537 16.76 -6.79 -18.05
C ARG A 537 17.98 -7.31 -17.25
N ALA A 538 18.51 -8.48 -17.58
CA ALA A 538 19.65 -9.09 -16.88
C ALA A 538 21.01 -8.44 -17.18
N GLU A 539 21.17 -7.72 -18.29
CA GLU A 539 22.47 -7.17 -18.72
C GLU A 539 22.76 -5.74 -18.20
N LEU A 540 21.74 -5.05 -17.68
CA LEU A 540 21.80 -3.65 -17.26
C LEU A 540 22.67 -3.41 -16.01
N SER A 541 22.87 -4.43 -15.16
CA SER A 541 23.62 -4.30 -13.90
C SER A 541 25.15 -4.32 -14.06
N SER A 542 25.67 -4.63 -15.25
CA SER A 542 27.08 -5.02 -15.39
C SER A 542 28.07 -3.95 -15.91
N ARG A 543 27.63 -2.79 -16.41
CA ARG A 543 28.59 -1.85 -17.06
C ARG A 543 28.26 -0.37 -16.94
N SER A 544 28.98 0.32 -16.05
CA SER A 544 29.15 1.78 -16.06
C SER A 544 30.56 2.25 -16.51
N ARG A 545 31.46 1.34 -16.92
CA ARG A 545 32.86 1.68 -17.30
C ARG A 545 33.20 1.54 -18.79
N ASN A 546 32.28 1.08 -19.64
CA ASN A 546 32.58 0.74 -21.05
C ASN A 546 31.86 1.58 -22.12
N ASN A 547 31.00 2.54 -21.73
CA ASN A 547 30.19 3.31 -22.69
C ASN A 547 31.01 4.27 -23.55
N GLN A 548 31.99 4.98 -22.98
CA GLN A 548 32.84 5.91 -23.76
C GLN A 548 33.64 5.23 -24.87
N ALA A 549 34.14 4.01 -24.62
CA ALA A 549 34.87 3.24 -25.62
C ALA A 549 33.97 2.79 -26.78
N VAL A 550 32.69 2.49 -26.49
CA VAL A 550 31.70 2.12 -27.50
C VAL A 550 31.31 3.33 -28.34
N THR A 551 30.99 4.47 -27.71
CA THR A 551 30.67 5.73 -28.42
C THR A 551 31.80 6.14 -29.35
N ARG A 552 33.06 6.05 -28.91
CA ARG A 552 34.22 6.34 -29.76
C ARG A 552 34.31 5.43 -30.98
N LYS A 553 34.00 4.14 -30.83
CA LYS A 553 34.00 3.19 -31.95
C LYS A 553 32.88 3.47 -32.95
N LYS A 554 31.69 3.85 -32.48
CA LYS A 554 30.58 4.32 -33.34
C LYS A 554 31.00 5.56 -34.13
N ALA A 555 31.58 6.54 -33.45
CA ALA A 555 32.09 7.76 -34.07
C ALA A 555 33.16 7.45 -35.12
N ASN A 556 34.14 6.59 -34.82
CA ASN A 556 35.19 6.22 -35.77
C ASN A 556 34.62 5.55 -37.04
N PHE A 557 33.60 4.70 -36.90
CA PHE A 557 32.95 4.06 -38.04
C PHE A 557 32.35 5.10 -38.99
N VAL A 558 31.56 6.05 -38.46
CA VAL A 558 30.96 7.12 -39.27
C VAL A 558 32.00 8.08 -39.81
N TYR A 559 33.01 8.44 -39.00
CA TYR A 559 34.10 9.35 -39.38
C TYR A 559 34.81 8.91 -40.66
N HIS A 560 35.00 7.60 -40.85
CA HIS A 560 35.59 7.07 -42.09
C HIS A 560 34.80 7.45 -43.35
N PHE A 561 33.47 7.54 -43.28
CA PHE A 561 32.63 7.93 -44.40
C PHE A 561 32.52 9.45 -44.57
N LEU A 562 32.91 10.24 -43.57
CA LEU A 562 32.95 11.70 -43.67
C LEU A 562 34.26 12.22 -44.27
N VAL A 563 35.39 11.53 -44.08
CA VAL A 563 36.71 12.04 -44.51
C VAL A 563 37.32 11.35 -45.72
N ASN A 564 36.78 10.22 -46.16
CA ASN A 564 37.26 9.49 -47.34
C ASN A 564 36.32 9.68 -48.52
N ASP A 565 36.87 9.63 -49.74
CA ASP A 565 36.10 9.66 -50.98
C ASP A 565 35.19 8.41 -51.10
N GLN A 566 33.90 8.67 -51.36
CA GLN A 566 32.84 7.67 -51.49
C GLN A 566 32.38 7.51 -52.94
N SER A 567 33.01 8.16 -53.92
CA SER A 567 32.60 8.17 -55.33
C SER A 567 32.41 6.76 -55.89
N ASP A 568 33.29 5.81 -55.56
CA ASP A 568 33.17 4.40 -55.96
C ASP A 568 31.92 3.69 -55.43
N LEU A 569 31.41 4.09 -54.26
CA LEU A 569 30.18 3.55 -53.67
C LEU A 569 28.93 4.23 -54.23
N ILE A 570 29.05 5.49 -54.65
CA ILE A 570 27.93 6.32 -55.10
C ILE A 570 27.66 6.10 -56.60
N LEU A 571 28.71 6.07 -57.43
CA LEU A 571 28.61 5.97 -58.89
C LEU A 571 28.13 4.60 -59.39
N GLY A 572 28.21 3.56 -58.55
CA GLY A 572 27.72 2.21 -58.84
C GLY A 572 26.27 1.94 -58.42
N HIS A 573 25.58 2.92 -57.82
CA HIS A 573 24.25 2.76 -57.22
C HIS A 573 23.29 3.91 -57.57
N SER A 574 21.99 3.72 -57.32
CA SER A 574 20.91 4.69 -57.61
C SER A 574 21.13 6.06 -56.94
N VAL A 575 21.96 6.12 -55.89
CA VAL A 575 22.39 7.34 -55.19
C VAL A 575 23.17 8.31 -56.10
N GLY A 576 23.99 7.81 -57.03
CA GLY A 576 24.71 8.67 -57.98
C GLY A 576 23.77 9.45 -58.91
N LYS A 577 22.60 8.90 -59.25
CA LYS A 577 21.59 9.63 -60.04
C LYS A 577 20.90 10.75 -59.23
N ILE A 578 20.88 10.66 -57.90
CA ILE A 578 20.24 11.64 -57.01
C ILE A 578 21.21 12.77 -56.64
N LEU A 579 22.50 12.44 -56.44
CA LEU A 579 23.52 13.44 -56.08
C LEU A 579 24.03 14.26 -57.28
N PHE A 580 24.00 13.70 -58.50
CA PHE A 580 24.56 14.35 -59.70
C PHE A 580 23.53 14.89 -60.69
N ALA A 581 22.25 14.65 -60.45
CA ALA A 581 21.18 15.29 -61.21
C ALA A 581 20.42 16.19 -60.24
N ASN A 582 20.46 17.50 -60.45
CA ASN A 582 19.55 18.48 -59.84
C ASN A 582 18.10 18.26 -60.31
N THR A 583 17.66 17.00 -60.40
CA THR A 583 16.35 16.61 -60.89
C THR A 583 15.61 15.97 -59.74
N VAL A 584 14.49 16.60 -59.39
CA VAL A 584 13.37 15.99 -58.69
C VAL A 584 13.16 14.57 -59.25
N PRO A 585 12.91 13.54 -58.43
CA PRO A 585 12.54 12.23 -58.97
C PRO A 585 11.37 12.43 -59.93
N SER A 586 11.56 12.13 -61.22
CA SER A 586 10.58 12.27 -62.34
C SER A 586 9.15 11.73 -62.12
N LYS A 587 8.83 11.19 -60.95
CA LYS A 587 7.47 10.83 -60.49
C LYS A 587 6.84 11.86 -59.53
N LEU A 588 7.47 13.01 -59.29
CA LEU A 588 7.00 14.09 -58.38
C LEU A 588 6.69 15.41 -59.09
N GLU A 589 6.81 15.49 -60.42
CA GLU A 589 6.53 16.71 -61.22
C GLU A 589 5.04 17.13 -61.23
N GLY A 590 4.12 16.29 -60.76
CA GLY A 590 2.68 16.59 -60.80
C GLY A 590 2.14 17.54 -59.73
N LEU A 591 2.99 18.28 -59.00
CA LEU A 591 2.57 19.15 -57.90
C LEU A 591 3.21 20.55 -57.92
N HIS A 592 3.93 20.94 -58.99
CA HIS A 592 4.71 22.18 -58.97
C HIS A 592 4.76 23.03 -60.24
N ASP A 593 3.95 22.74 -61.26
CA ASP A 593 3.87 23.61 -62.44
C ASP A 593 2.45 24.15 -62.59
N ASP A 594 2.22 25.35 -62.05
CA ASP A 594 1.33 26.38 -62.60
C ASP A 594 1.88 27.73 -62.07
N ASP A 595 1.84 28.74 -62.94
CA ASP A 595 2.22 30.14 -62.72
C ASP A 595 3.69 30.52 -63.03
N ASP A 596 4.01 30.52 -64.33
CA ASP A 596 4.84 31.57 -64.94
C ASP A 596 4.36 31.71 -66.40
N ASP A 597 3.30 32.49 -66.61
CA ASP A 597 3.04 33.31 -67.80
C ASP A 597 1.72 34.07 -67.62
N ASP A 598 1.76 35.38 -67.91
CA ASP A 598 0.66 36.34 -68.12
C ASP A 598 -0.03 36.95 -66.87
N ASP A 599 0.41 38.15 -66.46
CA ASP A 599 -0.36 39.40 -66.64
C ASP A 599 0.31 40.57 -65.89
N ASP A 600 1.00 41.44 -66.66
CA ASP A 600 1.32 42.82 -66.27
C ASP A 600 0.03 43.65 -66.42
N ASP A 601 -0.65 43.97 -65.32
CA ASP A 601 -1.70 44.99 -65.28
C ASP A 601 -1.33 46.11 -64.28
N ASP A 602 -1.06 47.27 -64.88
CA ASP A 602 -1.35 48.65 -64.49
C ASP A 602 -1.84 48.93 -63.05
N ASP A 603 -0.98 49.62 -62.28
CA ASP A 603 -1.38 50.59 -61.25
C ASP A 603 -1.45 51.99 -61.91
N ASP A 604 -2.59 52.68 -61.79
CA ASP A 604 -2.67 54.05 -61.25
C ASP A 604 -4.07 54.68 -61.45
N ASP A 605 -4.58 55.18 -60.32
CA ASP A 605 -5.28 56.45 -60.11
C ASP A 605 -6.76 56.67 -60.51
N ASP A 606 -7.54 56.83 -59.43
CA ASP A 606 -8.31 58.02 -59.06
C ASP A 606 -9.70 58.33 -59.67
N ASP A 607 -10.56 58.63 -58.68
CA ASP A 607 -11.55 59.70 -58.60
C ASP A 607 -12.99 59.52 -59.13
N ASP A 608 -13.87 59.75 -58.14
CA ASP A 608 -15.06 60.60 -58.15
C ASP A 608 -16.43 60.04 -58.57
N ASP A 609 -17.28 60.09 -57.53
CA ASP A 609 -18.57 60.79 -57.47
C ASP A 609 -19.90 60.03 -57.69
N ASP A 610 -20.71 60.22 -56.64
CA ASP A 610 -22.14 60.56 -56.64
C ASP A 610 -23.22 59.47 -56.74
N ASP A 611 -23.83 59.30 -55.56
CA ASP A 611 -25.24 59.62 -55.28
C ASP A 611 -26.34 58.53 -55.36
N ASP A 612 -27.16 58.66 -54.31
CA ASP A 612 -28.60 58.41 -54.19
C ASP A 612 -29.13 56.98 -53.86
N ASP A 613 -29.49 56.90 -52.57
CA ASP A 613 -30.86 56.74 -52.07
C ASP A 613 -31.47 55.35 -51.78
N ASP A 614 -32.18 55.39 -50.65
CA ASP A 614 -33.39 54.66 -50.25
C ASP A 614 -33.30 53.25 -49.63
N ASP A 615 -33.37 53.28 -48.29
CA ASP A 615 -34.48 52.79 -47.48
C ASP A 615 -34.81 51.29 -47.34
N ASP A 616 -35.25 51.03 -46.09
CA ASP A 616 -36.12 49.96 -45.60
C ASP A 616 -35.55 48.58 -45.20
N ASP A 617 -35.46 48.42 -43.87
CA ASP A 617 -36.25 47.45 -43.08
C ASP A 617 -36.40 46.02 -43.64
N CYS A 618 -35.78 45.03 -42.99
CA CYS A 618 -36.44 44.24 -41.94
C CYS A 618 -35.68 42.95 -41.59
N LYS A 619 -35.84 42.56 -40.32
CA LYS A 619 -35.60 41.23 -39.75
C LYS A 619 -36.16 40.12 -40.65
N HIS A 620 -35.32 39.18 -41.11
CA HIS A 620 -35.21 37.86 -40.49
C HIS A 620 -34.01 37.07 -41.02
#